data_AF-A0A534MRQ4-F1
#
_entry.id   AF-A0A534MRQ4-F1
#
_cell.length_a   1.000
_cell.length_b   1.000
_cell.length_c   1.000
_cell.angle_alpha   90.00
_cell.angle_beta   90.00
_cell.angle_gamma   90.00
#
_symmetry.space_group_name_H-M   'P 1'
#
loop_
_entity.id
_entity.type
_entity.pdbx_description
1 polymer ?
#
loop_
_entity_poly.entity_id
_entity_poly.type
_entity_poly.pdbx_seq_one_letter_code
_entity_poly.pdbx_strand_id
1 'polypeptide(L)'
;MRTWITGIASAWPRFLPNEPWGASRDSRRRSVERTRKALDRMGRKLQSFLRELEERLPQDLVRVEREISPADFEVTALLQHLENERKFPLLLFTRPRNIKGEPSSFPLLSNVFATRSRCALALGIDPKDGRRCCSSRW
;
A
#
# COMPACT_ATOMS: atom_id res chain seq x y z
N MET A 1 13.36 -15.64 -82.45
CA MET A 1 14.20 -14.58 -83.06
C MET A 1 14.50 -13.52 -82.01
N ARG A 2 15.78 -13.14 -81.91
CA ARG A 2 16.34 -11.92 -81.27
C ARG A 2 16.59 -11.94 -79.74
N THR A 3 17.70 -12.61 -79.41
CA THR A 3 18.86 -12.14 -78.62
C THR A 3 18.73 -10.87 -77.79
N TRP A 4 19.01 -10.96 -76.48
CA TRP A 4 19.62 -9.89 -75.68
C TRP A 4 20.65 -10.46 -74.68
N ILE A 5 21.92 -10.22 -75.00
CA ILE A 5 23.00 -9.71 -74.15
C ILE A 5 23.22 -10.37 -72.78
N THR A 6 24.38 -11.03 -72.71
CA THR A 6 25.13 -11.47 -71.53
C THR A 6 25.36 -10.33 -70.52
N GLY A 7 24.88 -10.51 -69.29
CA GLY A 7 25.09 -9.61 -68.17
C GLY A 7 25.54 -10.36 -66.92
N ILE A 8 26.84 -10.38 -66.72
CA ILE A 8 27.59 -10.34 -65.45
C ILE A 8 27.11 -11.25 -64.31
N ALA A 9 27.98 -12.21 -63.99
CA ALA A 9 27.91 -13.14 -62.88
C ALA A 9 27.53 -12.48 -61.55
N SER A 10 26.52 -13.08 -60.93
CA SER A 10 26.09 -12.91 -59.55
C SER A 10 27.22 -13.19 -58.56
N ALA A 11 27.80 -12.14 -57.99
CA ALA A 11 28.51 -12.19 -56.72
C ALA A 11 27.65 -11.46 -55.67
N TRP A 12 26.73 -12.19 -55.05
CA TRP A 12 25.97 -11.72 -53.89
C TRP A 12 26.71 -12.13 -52.61
N PRO A 13 27.09 -11.19 -51.72
CA PRO A 13 27.59 -11.53 -50.41
C PRO A 13 26.46 -12.09 -49.54
N ARG A 14 26.78 -13.16 -48.81
CA ARG A 14 25.96 -13.76 -47.76
C ARG A 14 25.71 -12.74 -46.64
N PHE A 15 24.65 -11.95 -46.75
CA PHE A 15 24.15 -11.08 -45.67
C PHE A 15 22.99 -11.79 -44.96
N LEU A 16 23.27 -12.31 -43.77
CA LEU A 16 22.28 -12.73 -42.78
C LEU A 16 21.58 -11.47 -42.23
N PRO A 17 20.24 -11.43 -42.09
CA PRO A 17 19.61 -10.41 -41.27
C PRO A 17 19.80 -10.78 -39.79
N ASN A 18 20.75 -10.13 -39.14
CA ASN A 18 20.85 -10.09 -37.68
C ASN A 18 19.84 -9.06 -37.16
N GLU A 19 18.62 -9.49 -36.89
CA GLU A 19 17.68 -8.76 -36.03
C GLU A 19 17.95 -9.15 -34.56
N PRO A 20 18.33 -8.23 -33.66
CA PRO A 20 18.50 -8.56 -32.25
C PRO A 20 17.14 -8.55 -31.53
N TRP A 21 16.26 -9.50 -31.81
CA TRP A 21 15.10 -9.80 -30.94
C TRP A 21 15.55 -10.65 -29.75
N GLY A 22 16.23 -9.99 -28.80
CA GLY A 22 16.86 -10.66 -27.66
C GLY A 22 16.69 -9.94 -26.33
N ALA A 23 15.68 -9.07 -26.16
CA ALA A 23 15.34 -8.60 -24.82
C ALA A 23 14.68 -9.76 -24.06
N SER A 24 15.49 -10.50 -23.29
CA SER A 24 15.06 -11.70 -22.59
C SER A 24 13.79 -11.45 -21.76
N ARG A 25 12.83 -12.39 -21.79
CA ARG A 25 11.65 -12.36 -20.91
C ARG A 25 12.01 -12.13 -19.43
N ASP A 26 13.24 -12.47 -19.07
CA ASP A 26 13.84 -12.36 -17.76
C ASP A 26 14.22 -10.91 -17.38
N SER A 27 14.72 -10.09 -18.32
CA SER A 27 14.98 -8.66 -18.07
C SER A 27 13.67 -7.88 -17.88
N ARG A 28 12.63 -8.24 -18.65
CA ARG A 28 11.28 -7.68 -18.52
C ARG A 28 10.62 -8.09 -17.19
N ARG A 29 10.76 -9.35 -16.75
CA ARG A 29 10.32 -9.82 -15.42
C ARG A 29 11.03 -9.09 -14.28
N ARG A 30 12.37 -8.95 -14.35
CA ARG A 30 13.14 -8.22 -13.32
C ARG A 30 12.77 -6.74 -13.24
N SER A 31 12.45 -6.11 -14.37
CA SER A 31 11.98 -4.73 -14.39
C SER A 31 10.60 -4.61 -13.74
N VAL A 32 9.64 -5.48 -14.09
CA VAL A 32 8.29 -5.50 -13.50
C VAL A 32 8.32 -5.77 -12.00
N GLU A 33 9.17 -6.69 -11.53
CA GLU A 33 9.34 -7.00 -10.10
C GLU A 33 9.85 -5.78 -9.31
N ARG A 34 10.80 -5.02 -9.87
CA ARG A 34 11.31 -3.78 -9.25
C ARG A 34 10.25 -2.70 -9.20
N THR A 35 9.50 -2.48 -10.27
CA THR A 35 8.40 -1.49 -10.29
C THR A 35 7.30 -1.89 -9.32
N ARG A 36 6.98 -3.18 -9.21
CA ARG A 36 6.01 -3.73 -8.26
C ARG A 36 6.45 -3.54 -6.81
N LYS A 37 7.74 -3.77 -6.49
CA LYS A 37 8.32 -3.52 -5.16
C LYS A 37 8.36 -2.03 -4.79
N ALA A 38 8.58 -1.15 -5.77
CA ALA A 38 8.55 0.30 -5.58
C ALA A 38 7.11 0.81 -5.41
N LEU A 39 6.14 0.28 -6.15
CA LEU A 39 4.72 0.54 -5.98
C LEU A 39 4.18 0.03 -4.64
N ASP A 40 4.65 -1.13 -4.15
CA ASP A 40 4.34 -1.63 -2.80
C ASP A 40 4.95 -0.72 -1.70
N ARG A 41 6.02 0.02 -2.05
CA ARG A 41 6.63 1.06 -1.21
C ARG A 41 5.87 2.39 -1.27
N MET A 42 5.28 2.74 -2.41
CA MET A 42 4.54 4.00 -2.64
C MET A 42 3.05 3.91 -2.27
N GLY A 43 2.45 2.72 -2.31
CA GLY A 43 1.07 2.45 -1.90
C GLY A 43 1.04 1.63 -0.64
N ARG A 44 1.20 2.27 0.53
CA ARG A 44 1.08 1.60 1.83
C ARG A 44 -0.35 1.05 1.95
N LYS A 45 -0.50 -0.27 1.87
CA LYS A 45 -1.77 -0.95 2.11
C LYS A 45 -2.14 -0.80 3.58
N LEU A 46 -3.42 -0.53 3.85
CA LEU A 46 -3.93 -0.41 5.22
C LEU A 46 -3.64 -1.69 6.02
N GLN A 47 -3.77 -2.86 5.39
CA GLN A 47 -3.47 -4.14 6.04
C GLN A 47 -1.98 -4.25 6.44
N SER A 48 -1.07 -3.81 5.56
CA SER A 48 0.36 -3.80 5.86
C SER A 48 0.70 -2.83 6.99
N PHE A 49 0.04 -1.67 7.03
CA PHE A 49 0.17 -0.71 8.13
C PHE A 49 -0.32 -1.26 9.45
N LEU A 50 -1.49 -1.92 9.48
CA LEU A 50 -2.03 -2.53 10.71
C LEU A 50 -1.09 -3.62 11.25
N ARG A 51 -0.52 -4.45 10.37
CA ARG A 51 0.48 -5.44 10.77
C ARG A 51 1.74 -4.79 11.37
N GLU A 52 2.25 -3.74 10.73
CA GLU A 52 3.42 -3.03 11.27
C GLU A 52 3.11 -2.36 12.63
N LEU A 53 1.87 -1.88 12.80
CA LEU A 53 1.42 -1.30 14.05
C LEU A 53 1.30 -2.36 15.16
N GLU A 54 0.80 -3.56 14.87
CA GLU A 54 0.82 -4.70 15.80
C GLU A 54 2.24 -5.09 16.21
N GLU A 55 3.18 -5.09 15.28
CA GLU A 55 4.59 -5.47 15.54
C GLU A 55 5.35 -4.40 16.34
N ARG A 56 5.13 -3.11 16.05
CA ARG A 56 5.95 -2.00 16.60
C ARG A 56 5.30 -1.26 17.76
N LEU A 57 3.97 -1.19 17.80
CA LEU A 57 3.18 -0.45 18.79
C LEU A 57 1.94 -1.27 19.21
N PRO A 58 2.11 -2.45 19.85
CA PRO A 58 0.99 -3.35 20.16
C PRO A 58 -0.06 -2.72 21.07
N GLN A 59 0.35 -1.81 21.97
CA GLN A 59 -0.54 -1.06 22.87
C GLN A 59 -1.44 -0.03 22.18
N ASP A 60 -1.12 0.33 20.93
CA ASP A 60 -1.85 1.33 20.16
C ASP A 60 -3.00 0.72 19.34
N LEU A 61 -3.17 -0.61 19.32
CA LEU A 61 -4.27 -1.28 18.63
C LEU A 61 -5.19 -1.98 19.62
N VAL A 62 -6.46 -1.59 19.62
CA VAL A 62 -7.49 -2.28 20.40
C VAL A 62 -8.51 -2.86 19.44
N ARG A 63 -8.72 -4.18 19.55
CA ARG A 63 -9.79 -4.90 18.85
C ARG A 63 -11.03 -4.97 19.72
N VAL A 64 -12.16 -4.56 19.17
CA VAL A 64 -13.45 -4.58 19.84
C VAL A 64 -14.34 -5.57 19.11
N GLU A 65 -14.60 -6.71 19.76
CA GLU A 65 -15.44 -7.79 19.23
C GLU A 65 -16.92 -7.64 19.61
N ARG A 66 -17.21 -6.74 20.54
CA ARG A 66 -18.56 -6.38 20.93
C ARG A 66 -19.30 -5.80 19.72
N GLU A 67 -20.56 -6.21 19.59
CA GLU A 67 -21.46 -5.64 18.60
C GLU A 67 -21.76 -4.17 18.93
N ILE A 68 -21.62 -3.30 17.94
CA ILE A 68 -21.73 -1.84 18.10
C ILE A 68 -22.67 -1.28 17.05
N SER A 69 -23.50 -0.31 17.45
CA SER A 69 -24.40 0.44 16.58
C SER A 69 -23.83 1.82 16.29
N PRO A 70 -23.27 2.07 15.08
CA PRO A 70 -22.78 3.40 14.71
C PRO A 70 -23.90 4.43 14.60
N ALA A 71 -25.14 4.01 14.35
CA ALA A 71 -26.31 4.88 14.26
C ALA A 71 -26.62 5.59 15.60
N ASP A 72 -26.27 4.95 16.71
CA ASP A 72 -26.51 5.45 18.07
C ASP A 72 -25.31 6.24 18.63
N PHE A 73 -24.38 6.65 17.77
CA PHE A 73 -23.17 7.40 18.15
C PHE A 73 -22.24 6.66 19.14
N GLU A 74 -22.37 5.34 19.28
CA GLU A 74 -21.56 4.55 20.21
C GLU A 74 -20.05 4.65 19.94
N VAL A 75 -19.67 4.65 18.66
CA VAL A 75 -18.25 4.76 18.25
C VAL A 75 -17.65 6.07 18.72
N THR A 76 -18.35 7.18 18.50
CA THR A 76 -17.91 8.52 18.93
C THR A 76 -17.92 8.66 20.45
N ALA A 77 -18.91 8.10 21.14
CA ALA A 77 -18.97 8.10 22.60
C ALA A 77 -17.80 7.33 23.22
N LEU A 78 -17.43 6.19 22.63
CA LEU A 78 -16.27 5.40 23.08
C LEU A 78 -14.96 6.17 22.86
N LEU A 79 -14.81 6.84 21.71
CA LEU A 79 -13.64 7.68 21.43
C LEU A 79 -13.54 8.84 22.42
N GLN A 80 -14.65 9.54 22.67
CA GLN A 80 -14.69 10.63 23.64
C GLN A 80 -14.33 10.15 25.06
N HIS A 81 -14.83 8.99 25.47
CA HIS A 81 -14.50 8.41 26.77
C HIS A 81 -12.99 8.12 26.90
N LEU A 82 -12.39 7.52 25.87
CA LEU A 82 -10.94 7.26 25.84
C LEU A 82 -10.12 8.55 25.82
N GLU A 83 -10.58 9.56 25.08
CA GLU A 83 -9.95 10.88 25.04
C GLU A 83 -9.98 11.56 26.42
N ASN A 84 -11.09 11.46 27.16
CA ASN A 84 -11.19 11.97 28.54
C ASN A 84 -10.18 11.27 29.47
N GLU A 85 -9.87 9.99 29.23
CA GLU A 85 -8.83 9.23 29.94
C GLU A 85 -7.41 9.49 29.40
N ARG A 86 -7.24 10.39 28.43
CA ARG A 86 -5.97 10.66 27.71
C ARG A 86 -5.38 9.42 27.03
N LYS A 87 -6.22 8.48 26.61
CA LYS A 87 -5.84 7.28 25.86
C LYS A 87 -6.27 7.45 24.41
N PHE A 88 -5.35 7.20 23.49
CA PHE A 88 -5.60 7.40 22.05
C PHE A 88 -5.34 6.13 21.21
N PRO A 89 -5.86 4.96 21.59
CA PRO A 89 -5.66 3.74 20.80
C PRO A 89 -6.41 3.85 19.47
N LEU A 90 -5.89 3.14 18.47
CA LEU A 90 -6.60 2.82 17.24
C LEU A 90 -7.65 1.76 17.58
N LEU A 91 -8.90 1.99 17.18
CA LEU A 91 -10.00 1.06 17.44
C LEU A 91 -10.38 0.32 16.17
N LEU A 92 -10.34 -1.02 16.23
CA LEU A 92 -10.83 -1.90 15.19
C LEU A 92 -12.07 -2.64 15.68
N PHE A 93 -13.23 -2.29 15.13
CA PHE A 93 -14.51 -2.91 15.41
C PHE A 93 -14.77 -4.02 14.39
N THR A 94 -14.88 -5.26 14.86
CA THR A 94 -15.05 -6.42 13.98
C THR A 94 -16.51 -6.69 13.64
N ARG A 95 -17.46 -6.21 14.47
CA ARG A 95 -18.90 -6.45 14.34
C ARG A 95 -19.75 -5.17 14.43
N PRO A 96 -19.57 -4.18 13.54
CA PRO A 96 -20.47 -3.02 13.52
C PRO A 96 -21.83 -3.40 12.91
N ARG A 97 -22.90 -2.76 13.37
CA ARG A 97 -24.22 -2.78 12.71
C ARG A 97 -24.27 -1.73 11.61
N ASN A 98 -25.11 -1.96 10.61
CA ASN A 98 -25.45 -0.96 9.61
C ASN A 98 -26.52 0.00 10.14
N ILE A 99 -26.86 1.01 9.33
CA ILE A 99 -27.89 2.02 9.68
C ILE A 99 -29.29 1.40 9.80
N LYS A 100 -29.49 0.20 9.23
CA LYS A 100 -30.75 -0.57 9.30
C LYS A 100 -30.78 -1.55 10.50
N GLY A 101 -29.73 -1.58 11.32
CA GLY A 101 -29.63 -2.45 12.50
C GLY A 101 -29.17 -3.89 12.22
N GLU A 102 -28.79 -4.21 10.98
CA GLU A 102 -28.30 -5.54 10.58
C GLU A 102 -26.77 -5.63 10.76
N PRO A 103 -26.19 -6.83 10.92
CA PRO A 103 -24.74 -7.02 10.97
C PRO A 103 -24.08 -6.52 9.68
N SER A 104 -23.09 -5.64 9.81
CA SER A 104 -22.29 -5.19 8.66
C SER A 104 -21.23 -6.21 8.32
N SER A 105 -21.06 -6.48 7.03
CA SER A 105 -19.96 -7.30 6.50
C SER A 105 -18.61 -6.60 6.53
N PHE A 106 -18.58 -5.28 6.79
CA PHE A 106 -17.37 -4.47 6.78
C PHE A 106 -16.95 -4.10 8.20
N PRO A 107 -15.70 -4.40 8.61
CA PRO A 107 -15.18 -3.93 9.89
C PRO A 107 -14.97 -2.42 9.84
N LEU A 108 -15.13 -1.78 11.00
CA LEU A 108 -14.95 -0.33 11.13
C LEU A 108 -13.62 -0.04 11.84
N LEU A 109 -12.82 0.81 11.23
CA LEU A 109 -11.55 1.28 11.80
C LEU A 109 -11.68 2.75 12.17
N SER A 110 -11.32 3.12 13.38
CA SER A 110 -11.35 4.50 13.83
C SER A 110 -10.10 4.91 14.58
N ASN A 111 -9.89 6.23 14.68
CA ASN A 111 -8.78 6.85 15.38
C ASN A 111 -7.39 6.52 14.79
N VAL A 112 -7.29 6.40 13.46
CA VAL A 112 -6.07 5.94 12.77
C VAL A 112 -4.90 6.92 12.90
N PHE A 113 -5.16 8.22 13.06
CA PHE A 113 -4.12 9.27 13.11
C PHE A 113 -4.03 9.99 14.46
N ALA A 114 -4.47 9.31 15.53
CA ALA A 114 -4.62 9.92 16.86
C ALA A 114 -3.30 10.35 17.52
N THR A 115 -2.20 9.68 17.19
CA THR A 115 -0.89 9.92 17.82
C THR A 115 0.15 10.27 16.76
N ARG A 116 1.05 11.20 17.09
CA ARG A 116 2.15 11.60 16.18
C ARG A 116 3.05 10.43 15.80
N SER A 117 3.32 9.53 16.75
CA SER A 117 4.10 8.31 16.52
C SER A 117 3.45 7.40 15.47
N ARG A 118 2.12 7.31 15.46
CA ARG A 118 1.35 6.53 14.49
C ARG A 118 1.31 7.21 13.11
N CYS A 119 1.22 8.53 13.07
CA CYS A 119 1.38 9.29 11.82
C CYS A 119 2.78 9.12 11.22
N ALA A 120 3.83 9.19 12.04
CA ALA A 120 5.20 8.92 11.59
C ALA A 120 5.31 7.50 11.00
N LEU A 121 4.74 6.50 11.69
CA LEU A 121 4.69 5.13 11.21
C LEU A 121 3.96 5.01 9.87
N ALA A 122 2.82 5.67 9.70
CA ALA A 122 2.07 5.66 8.44
C ALA A 122 2.90 6.21 7.27
N LEU A 123 3.73 7.23 7.54
CA LEU A 123 4.65 7.85 6.59
C LEU A 123 5.96 7.09 6.39
N GLY A 124 6.16 5.96 7.07
CA GLY A 124 7.40 5.17 7.00
C GLY A 124 8.58 5.80 7.75
N ILE A 125 8.31 6.78 8.62
CA ILE A 125 9.29 7.40 9.51
C ILE A 125 9.32 6.59 10.82
N ASP A 126 10.49 6.45 11.43
CA ASP A 126 10.57 5.80 12.74
C ASP A 126 9.72 6.60 13.76
N PRO A 127 8.83 5.95 14.55
CA PRO A 127 8.01 6.61 15.55
C PRO A 127 8.80 7.42 16.59
N LYS A 128 10.07 7.07 16.84
CA LYS A 128 10.99 7.82 17.72
C LYS A 128 11.52 9.09 17.04
N ASP A 129 11.62 9.07 15.72
CA ASP A 129 12.15 10.17 14.90
C ASP A 129 11.10 11.21 14.52
N GLY A 130 9.80 10.87 14.65
CA GLY A 130 8.69 11.77 14.33
C GLY A 130 8.69 13.11 15.09
N ARG A 131 9.41 13.21 16.22
CA ARG A 131 9.60 14.48 16.94
C ARG A 131 10.44 15.49 16.15
N ARG A 132 11.33 15.04 15.28
CA ARG A 132 12.24 15.93 14.51
C ARG A 132 11.52 16.74 13.43
N CYS A 133 10.38 16.24 12.93
CA CYS A 133 9.63 16.92 11.87
C CYS A 133 8.72 18.05 12.40
N CYS A 134 8.33 18.00 13.68
CA CYS A 134 7.45 18.99 14.30
C CYS A 134 8.11 19.71 15.49
N SER A 135 9.44 19.66 15.62
CA SER A 135 10.18 20.38 16.67
C SER A 135 10.38 21.87 16.39
N SER A 136 9.77 22.42 15.34
CA SER A 136 9.54 23.87 15.27
C SER A 136 8.50 24.22 16.34
N ARG A 137 9.02 24.46 17.54
CA ARG A 137 8.48 25.27 18.64
C ARG A 137 7.17 25.98 18.26
N TRP A 138 6.07 25.48 18.82
CA TRP A 138 4.92 26.32 19.15
C TRP A 138 5.18 26.93 20.52
#